data_AF-A0A238U6V0-F1
#
_entry.id   AF-A0A238U6V0-F1
#
_cell.length_a   1.000
_cell.length_b   1.000
_cell.length_c   1.000
_cell.angle_alpha   90.00
_cell.angle_beta   90.00
_cell.angle_gamma   90.00
#
_symmetry.space_group_name_H-M   'P 1'
#
loop_
_entity.id
_entity.type
_entity.pdbx_description
1 polymer ?
#
loop_
_entity_poly.entity_id
_entity_poly.type
_entity_poly.pdbx_seq_one_letter_code
_entity_poly.pdbx_strand_id
1 'polypeptide(L)'
;MDIELDFIQFQGQLFNAVNKPVKELPVAIQFYNTNIHSWITLTSLMVKEGKLSQGLEIPDRISTSNQTIRAVREVLRSGGVPSFRLIKVTKETSQPLVIASDFNVQIDKNKGVLILNFGRHWLLTDAFVTNVKTHAIIASPIPLFKANAIINTLESEKDTLTASNKNLDKQITNLNDKTAILEEEKENLMNEMNEVKNETKEKEILFIELNNNVTQLNSDLSKEIESKQSLIDAITVSEGQNLELKNRIKELEAEGNVMLEEKIVQLEDLLKEKQREKEELIEEREAFLFNITKLQNDIRDHNKLLTAKNTELERKQTLITGLEQNIQKLTKELEEVKAFNKTDHPNKLSASKVYGSIVNDVIKADEELLNSKFKLANVSLNLKTTVEKGPEGTMLGLLDFETAKGINGAAISDISIDIVPNQNSVTTVGEKMPNVLGLTETATRKKLSEYGLKLDAIYHPTNDANLIEGQSFKQSPAPEANIVEGQEVVVIFAKPLN
;
A
#
# COMPACT_ATOMS: atom_id res chain seq x y z
N MET A 1 -131.65 7.66 -107.07
CA MET A 1 -130.85 8.51 -107.98
C MET A 1 -130.12 7.51 -108.86
N ASP A 2 -130.72 7.15 -109.99
CA ASP A 2 -130.22 6.06 -110.83
C ASP A 2 -129.01 6.56 -111.61
N ILE A 3 -127.83 6.03 -111.29
CA ILE A 3 -126.63 6.22 -112.10
C ILE A 3 -126.65 5.11 -113.14
N GLU A 4 -126.81 5.48 -114.41
CA GLU A 4 -126.67 4.54 -115.52
C GLU A 4 -125.17 4.31 -115.75
N LEU A 5 -124.73 3.06 -115.55
CA LEU A 5 -123.34 2.64 -115.73
C LEU A 5 -123.27 1.73 -116.95
N ASP A 6 -122.49 2.15 -117.94
CA ASP A 6 -122.37 1.48 -119.24
C ASP A 6 -121.09 0.62 -119.29
N PHE A 7 -120.05 0.97 -118.52
CA PHE A 7 -118.76 0.27 -118.56
C PHE A 7 -118.13 0.08 -117.19
N ILE A 8 -117.39 -1.02 -117.04
CA ILE A 8 -116.44 -1.27 -115.95
C ILE A 8 -115.03 -1.23 -116.54
N GLN A 9 -114.14 -0.42 -115.97
CA GLN A 9 -112.73 -0.37 -116.34
C GLN A 9 -111.86 -0.88 -115.20
N PHE A 10 -111.14 -1.98 -115.43
CA PHE A 10 -110.16 -2.51 -114.50
C PHE A 10 -108.78 -1.96 -114.81
N GLN A 11 -108.09 -1.45 -113.79
CA GLN A 11 -106.75 -0.87 -113.89
C GLN A 11 -105.81 -1.45 -112.83
N GLY A 12 -104.51 -1.42 -113.09
CA GLY A 12 -103.49 -1.84 -112.12
C GLY A 12 -102.09 -1.87 -112.70
N GLN A 13 -101.09 -1.99 -111.83
CA GLN A 13 -99.68 -2.10 -112.20
C GLN A 13 -99.00 -3.29 -111.52
N LEU A 14 -98.34 -4.15 -112.29
CA LEU A 14 -97.62 -5.32 -111.81
C LEU A 14 -96.12 -5.20 -112.08
N PHE A 15 -95.34 -5.41 -111.02
CA PHE A 15 -93.89 -5.44 -111.03
C PHE A 15 -93.40 -6.83 -110.62
N ASN A 16 -92.21 -7.22 -111.08
CA ASN A 16 -91.55 -8.41 -110.57
C ASN A 16 -90.84 -8.13 -109.23
N ALA A 17 -90.25 -9.17 -108.63
CA ALA A 17 -89.55 -9.08 -107.35
C ALA A 17 -88.38 -8.07 -107.31
N VAL A 18 -87.86 -7.66 -108.47
CA VAL A 18 -86.74 -6.69 -108.61
C VAL A 18 -87.20 -5.31 -109.09
N ASN A 19 -88.48 -4.97 -108.89
CA ASN A 19 -89.07 -3.67 -109.23
C ASN A 19 -89.07 -3.33 -110.74
N LYS A 20 -89.05 -4.33 -111.61
CA LYS A 20 -89.21 -4.13 -113.06
C LYS A 20 -90.64 -4.47 -113.48
N PRO A 21 -91.30 -3.69 -114.35
CA PRO A 21 -92.64 -4.02 -114.85
C PRO A 21 -92.67 -5.43 -115.44
N VAL A 22 -93.72 -6.19 -115.15
CA VAL A 22 -93.84 -7.56 -115.66
C VAL A 22 -94.07 -7.51 -117.18
N LYS A 23 -93.17 -8.12 -117.95
CA LYS A 23 -93.20 -8.02 -119.43
C LYS A 23 -94.52 -8.54 -120.00
N GLU A 24 -94.88 -9.77 -119.66
CA GLU A 24 -96.12 -10.43 -120.06
C GLU A 24 -96.59 -11.34 -118.92
N LEU A 25 -97.85 -11.21 -118.51
CA LEU A 25 -98.47 -12.10 -117.53
C LEU A 25 -99.95 -12.31 -117.83
N PRO A 26 -100.40 -13.56 -118.08
CA PRO A 26 -101.82 -13.83 -118.26
C PRO A 26 -102.51 -13.76 -116.89
N VAL A 27 -103.50 -12.88 -116.80
CA VAL A 27 -104.29 -12.65 -115.59
C VAL A 27 -105.77 -12.72 -115.89
N ALA A 28 -106.56 -13.03 -114.87
CA ALA A 28 -108.00 -13.03 -114.95
C ALA A 28 -108.58 -12.19 -113.82
N ILE A 29 -109.67 -11.51 -114.11
CA ILE A 29 -110.49 -10.83 -113.13
C ILE A 29 -111.62 -11.78 -112.75
N GLN A 30 -111.69 -12.09 -111.47
CA GLN A 30 -112.80 -12.86 -110.91
C GLN A 30 -113.67 -11.94 -110.07
N PHE A 31 -114.96 -12.21 -110.05
CA PHE A 31 -115.88 -11.59 -109.09
C PHE A 31 -116.46 -12.66 -108.18
N TYR A 32 -116.81 -12.27 -106.96
CA TYR A 32 -117.45 -13.17 -106.02
C TYR A 32 -118.95 -13.18 -106.25
N ASN A 33 -119.50 -14.33 -106.65
CA ASN A 33 -120.93 -14.51 -106.82
C ASN A 33 -121.54 -14.98 -105.49
N THR A 34 -122.29 -14.09 -104.85
CA THR A 34 -122.93 -14.33 -103.56
C THR A 34 -124.02 -15.40 -103.61
N ASN A 35 -124.66 -15.62 -104.76
CA ASN A 35 -125.72 -16.63 -104.88
C ASN A 35 -125.16 -18.06 -104.83
N ILE A 36 -123.99 -18.28 -105.44
CA ILE A 36 -123.35 -19.61 -105.48
C ILE A 36 -122.13 -19.72 -104.55
N HIS A 37 -121.86 -18.70 -103.75
CA HIS A 37 -120.74 -18.63 -102.80
C HIS A 37 -119.38 -18.99 -103.42
N SER A 38 -119.13 -18.54 -104.66
CA SER A 38 -117.93 -18.92 -105.41
C SER A 38 -117.38 -17.78 -106.27
N TRP A 39 -116.07 -17.82 -106.52
CA TRP A 39 -115.38 -16.89 -107.40
C TRP A 39 -115.52 -17.34 -108.84
N ILE A 40 -116.04 -16.47 -109.71
CA ILE A 40 -116.25 -16.75 -111.12
C ILE A 40 -115.37 -15.82 -111.96
N THR A 41 -114.71 -16.39 -112.97
CA THR A 41 -113.94 -15.60 -113.95
C THR A 41 -114.88 -14.75 -114.80
N LEU A 42 -114.67 -13.44 -114.73
CA LEU A 42 -115.42 -12.44 -115.49
C LEU A 42 -114.77 -12.17 -116.84
N THR A 43 -113.46 -11.95 -116.83
CA THR A 43 -112.68 -11.69 -118.05
C THR A 43 -111.22 -12.11 -117.83
N SER A 44 -110.53 -12.45 -118.93
CA SER A 44 -109.11 -12.79 -118.93
C SER A 44 -108.37 -11.85 -119.88
N LEU A 45 -107.18 -11.41 -119.47
CA LEU A 45 -106.34 -10.50 -120.24
C LEU A 45 -104.86 -10.80 -120.03
N MET A 46 -104.04 -10.29 -120.94
CA MET A 46 -102.58 -10.30 -120.81
C MET A 46 -102.12 -8.95 -120.29
N VAL A 47 -101.50 -8.90 -119.12
CA VAL A 47 -100.78 -7.72 -118.64
C VAL A 47 -99.53 -7.56 -119.48
N LYS A 48 -99.35 -6.39 -120.10
CA LYS A 48 -98.19 -6.03 -120.90
C LYS A 48 -97.46 -4.86 -120.27
N GLU A 49 -96.14 -4.95 -120.19
CA GLU A 49 -95.29 -3.91 -119.58
C GLU A 49 -95.76 -3.48 -118.18
N GLY A 50 -96.26 -4.46 -117.42
CA GLY A 50 -96.79 -4.29 -116.08
C GLY A 50 -98.11 -3.53 -116.01
N LYS A 51 -98.74 -3.12 -117.12
CA LYS A 51 -100.01 -2.38 -117.08
C LYS A 51 -101.20 -3.31 -117.31
N LEU A 52 -102.15 -3.25 -116.37
CA LEU A 52 -103.48 -3.84 -116.49
C LEU A 52 -104.46 -2.74 -116.91
N SER A 53 -105.15 -2.92 -118.03
CA SER A 53 -106.25 -2.05 -118.44
C SER A 53 -107.26 -2.86 -119.25
N GLN A 54 -108.43 -3.12 -118.68
CA GLN A 54 -109.52 -3.87 -119.33
C GLN A 54 -110.84 -3.14 -119.17
N GLY A 55 -111.48 -2.79 -120.28
CA GLY A 55 -112.88 -2.35 -120.29
C GLY A 55 -113.83 -3.52 -120.44
N LEU A 56 -114.99 -3.46 -119.79
CA LEU A 56 -116.08 -4.41 -119.92
C LEU A 56 -117.40 -3.66 -120.01
N GLU A 57 -118.13 -3.86 -121.09
CA GLU A 57 -119.45 -3.26 -121.30
C GLU A 57 -120.51 -3.96 -120.46
N ILE A 58 -121.40 -3.18 -119.85
CA ILE A 58 -122.56 -3.66 -119.09
C ILE A 58 -123.75 -3.63 -120.03
N PRO A 59 -124.31 -4.78 -120.46
CA PRO A 59 -125.38 -4.79 -121.45
C PRO A 59 -126.72 -4.27 -120.87
N ASP A 60 -127.39 -3.39 -121.62
CA ASP A 60 -128.70 -2.80 -121.25
C ASP A 60 -129.83 -3.84 -121.15
N ARG A 61 -129.80 -4.87 -121.99
CA ARG A 61 -130.79 -5.96 -122.01
C ARG A 61 -130.20 -7.25 -121.44
N ILE A 62 -131.02 -8.00 -120.71
CA ILE A 62 -130.63 -9.27 -120.08
C ILE A 62 -130.24 -10.26 -121.18
N SER A 63 -128.94 -10.54 -121.30
CA SER A 63 -128.45 -11.61 -122.19
C SER A 63 -128.79 -12.97 -121.59
N THR A 64 -129.44 -13.83 -122.36
CA THR A 64 -129.69 -15.23 -121.98
C THR A 64 -128.43 -16.07 -122.00
N SER A 65 -127.38 -15.64 -122.72
CA SER A 65 -126.15 -16.40 -122.93
C SER A 65 -125.00 -16.05 -121.97
N ASN A 66 -124.94 -14.84 -121.41
CA ASN A 66 -123.89 -14.44 -120.46
C ASN A 66 -124.47 -14.20 -119.06
N GLN A 67 -124.65 -15.28 -118.29
CA GLN A 67 -125.18 -15.22 -116.93
C GLN A 67 -124.19 -14.60 -115.92
N THR A 68 -122.89 -14.57 -116.23
CA THR A 68 -121.81 -14.04 -115.39
C THR A 68 -121.90 -12.52 -115.27
N ILE A 69 -122.00 -11.80 -116.39
CA ILE A 69 -122.13 -10.34 -116.39
C ILE A 69 -123.47 -9.88 -115.80
N ARG A 70 -124.52 -10.71 -115.92
CA ARG A 70 -125.83 -10.45 -115.30
C ARG A 70 -125.71 -10.32 -113.78
N ALA A 71 -125.02 -11.26 -113.11
CA ALA A 71 -124.84 -11.21 -111.67
C ALA A 71 -124.09 -9.95 -111.22
N VAL A 72 -123.06 -9.53 -111.97
CA VAL A 72 -122.34 -8.27 -111.74
C VAL A 72 -123.27 -7.06 -111.89
N ARG A 73 -124.08 -7.02 -112.95
CA ARG A 73 -125.01 -5.92 -113.21
C ARG A 73 -126.06 -5.75 -112.11
N GLU A 74 -126.67 -6.84 -111.63
CA GLU A 74 -127.70 -6.76 -110.57
C GLU A 74 -127.15 -6.13 -109.28
N VAL A 75 -125.92 -6.50 -108.91
CA VAL A 75 -125.24 -5.88 -107.75
C VAL A 75 -125.02 -4.39 -107.99
N LEU A 76 -124.55 -3.99 -109.17
CA LEU A 76 -124.37 -2.59 -109.53
C LEU A 76 -125.68 -1.78 -109.52
N ARG A 77 -126.78 -2.33 -110.06
CA ARG A 77 -128.10 -1.66 -110.05
C ARG A 77 -128.69 -1.51 -108.67
N SER A 78 -128.38 -2.44 -107.75
CA SER A 78 -128.76 -2.32 -106.34
C SER A 78 -127.95 -1.27 -105.56
N GLY A 79 -126.99 -0.61 -106.21
CA GLY A 79 -126.09 0.38 -105.60
C GLY A 79 -124.86 -0.21 -104.92
N GLY A 80 -124.67 -1.54 -105.00
CA GLY A 80 -123.48 -2.23 -104.48
C GLY A 80 -122.34 -2.29 -105.50
N VAL A 81 -121.13 -2.57 -105.04
CA VAL A 81 -119.98 -2.90 -105.90
C VAL A 81 -119.57 -4.35 -105.63
N PRO A 82 -119.54 -5.23 -106.64
CA PRO A 82 -119.10 -6.62 -106.42
C PRO A 82 -117.66 -6.67 -105.90
N SER A 83 -117.34 -7.69 -105.12
CA SER A 83 -115.95 -7.99 -104.78
C SER A 83 -115.24 -8.58 -106.00
N PHE A 84 -114.18 -7.92 -106.44
CA PHE A 84 -113.31 -8.39 -107.52
C PHE A 84 -111.95 -8.80 -106.98
N ARG A 85 -111.31 -9.75 -107.66
CA ARG A 85 -109.91 -10.08 -107.45
C ARG A 85 -109.20 -10.29 -108.78
N LEU A 86 -107.93 -9.93 -108.80
CA LEU A 86 -107.00 -10.22 -109.87
C LEU A 86 -106.22 -11.49 -109.54
N ILE A 87 -106.25 -12.47 -110.44
CA ILE A 87 -105.52 -13.73 -110.30
C ILE A 87 -104.60 -13.95 -111.51
N LYS A 88 -103.53 -14.70 -111.31
CA LYS A 88 -102.73 -15.24 -112.42
C LYS A 88 -103.47 -16.42 -113.05
N VAL A 89 -103.59 -16.44 -114.37
CA VAL A 89 -104.21 -17.56 -115.10
C VAL A 89 -103.30 -18.78 -114.98
N THR A 90 -103.89 -19.92 -114.61
CA THR A 90 -103.23 -21.22 -114.53
C THR A 90 -104.01 -22.25 -115.33
N LYS A 91 -103.34 -23.26 -115.87
CA LYS A 91 -104.00 -24.40 -116.53
C LYS A 91 -104.59 -25.29 -115.42
N GLU A 92 -105.83 -25.72 -115.59
CA GLU A 92 -106.78 -26.20 -114.56
C GLU A 92 -106.22 -27.17 -113.49
N THR A 93 -106.80 -27.07 -112.28
CA THR A 93 -106.63 -27.84 -111.01
C THR A 93 -105.65 -27.34 -109.93
N SER A 94 -104.90 -26.26 -110.14
CA SER A 94 -104.13 -25.63 -109.04
C SER A 94 -104.96 -24.63 -108.23
N GLN A 95 -104.67 -24.53 -106.94
CA GLN A 95 -105.18 -23.48 -106.05
C GLN A 95 -105.01 -22.08 -106.70
N PRO A 96 -106.02 -21.18 -106.65
CA PRO A 96 -105.95 -19.87 -107.31
C PRO A 96 -104.76 -19.05 -106.83
N LEU A 97 -104.00 -18.50 -107.77
CA LEU A 97 -102.87 -17.61 -107.48
C LEU A 97 -103.33 -16.16 -107.51
N VAL A 98 -103.66 -15.61 -106.34
CA VAL A 98 -104.20 -14.25 -106.17
C VAL A 98 -103.06 -13.23 -106.20
N ILE A 99 -103.22 -12.22 -107.04
CA ILE A 99 -102.31 -11.08 -107.18
C ILE A 99 -102.83 -9.90 -106.35
N ALA A 100 -104.12 -9.60 -106.43
CA ALA A 100 -104.75 -8.52 -105.68
C ALA A 100 -106.22 -8.84 -105.42
N SER A 101 -106.70 -8.59 -104.21
CA SER A 101 -108.13 -8.66 -103.85
C SER A 101 -108.72 -7.30 -103.49
N ASP A 102 -107.87 -6.31 -103.26
CA ASP A 102 -108.26 -4.96 -102.87
C ASP A 102 -108.16 -4.04 -104.08
N PHE A 103 -109.10 -3.11 -104.20
CA PHE A 103 -109.15 -2.15 -105.30
C PHE A 103 -109.80 -0.85 -104.84
N ASN A 104 -109.38 0.25 -105.47
CA ASN A 104 -110.01 1.55 -105.31
C ASN A 104 -111.10 1.72 -106.37
N VAL A 105 -112.26 2.22 -105.95
CA VAL A 105 -113.41 2.44 -106.83
C VAL A 105 -113.54 3.93 -107.14
N GLN A 106 -113.70 4.26 -108.42
CA GLN A 106 -114.02 5.61 -108.89
C GLN A 106 -115.15 5.55 -109.92
N ILE A 107 -116.10 6.48 -109.85
CA ILE A 107 -117.23 6.54 -110.80
C ILE A 107 -117.10 7.82 -111.62
N ASP A 108 -116.91 7.69 -112.93
CA ASP A 108 -116.98 8.81 -113.88
C ASP A 108 -118.43 8.94 -114.39
N LYS A 109 -119.21 9.76 -113.69
CA LYS A 109 -120.65 9.97 -113.96
C LYS A 109 -120.91 10.54 -115.36
N ASN A 110 -119.97 11.28 -115.94
CA ASN A 110 -120.14 11.90 -117.26
C ASN A 110 -119.98 10.89 -118.39
N LYS A 111 -119.28 9.78 -118.13
CA LYS A 111 -119.00 8.73 -119.13
C LYS A 111 -119.68 7.39 -118.82
N GLY A 112 -120.44 7.30 -117.73
CA GLY A 112 -121.05 6.04 -117.29
C GLY A 112 -120.04 4.94 -116.93
N VAL A 113 -118.83 5.29 -116.46
CA VAL A 113 -117.75 4.31 -116.22
C VAL A 113 -117.47 4.09 -114.74
N LEU A 114 -117.46 2.82 -114.31
CA LEU A 114 -116.93 2.36 -113.02
C LEU A 114 -115.47 1.93 -113.17
N ILE A 115 -114.55 2.70 -112.60
CA ILE A 115 -113.12 2.39 -112.60
C ILE A 115 -112.77 1.63 -111.32
N LEU A 116 -112.18 0.45 -111.48
CA LEU A 116 -111.68 -0.42 -110.42
C LEU A 116 -110.17 -0.54 -110.55
N ASN A 117 -109.44 0.11 -109.65
CA ASN A 117 -107.97 0.17 -109.72
C ASN A 117 -107.35 -0.70 -108.61
N PHE A 118 -106.70 -1.79 -109.00
CA PHE A 118 -105.96 -2.70 -108.12
C PHE A 118 -104.63 -2.11 -107.62
N GLY A 119 -104.24 -0.90 -108.02
CA GLY A 119 -103.02 -0.26 -107.52
C GLY A 119 -101.73 -0.92 -108.04
N ARG A 120 -100.64 -0.83 -107.27
CA ARG A 120 -99.32 -1.38 -107.62
C ARG A 120 -99.03 -2.62 -106.79
N HIS A 121 -98.64 -3.70 -107.45
CA HIS A 121 -98.25 -4.95 -106.80
C HIS A 121 -96.91 -5.48 -107.33
N TRP A 122 -96.10 -6.03 -106.42
CA TRP A 122 -94.85 -6.72 -106.73
C TRP A 122 -95.04 -8.21 -106.55
N LEU A 123 -94.75 -8.99 -107.60
CA LEU A 123 -94.74 -10.45 -107.52
C LEU A 123 -93.70 -10.90 -106.49
N LEU A 124 -94.11 -11.82 -105.63
CA LEU A 124 -93.29 -12.41 -104.60
C LEU A 124 -92.39 -13.49 -105.20
N THR A 125 -91.19 -13.67 -104.64
CA THR A 125 -90.40 -14.88 -104.89
C THR A 125 -91.00 -16.05 -104.10
N ASP A 126 -90.71 -17.29 -104.50
CA ASP A 126 -91.32 -18.50 -103.90
C ASP A 126 -91.19 -18.55 -102.37
N ALA A 127 -90.10 -18.01 -101.81
CA ALA A 127 -89.88 -17.93 -100.36
C ALA A 127 -90.89 -17.05 -99.60
N PHE A 128 -91.57 -16.12 -100.28
CA PHE A 128 -92.55 -15.20 -99.69
C PHE A 128 -93.97 -15.47 -100.15
N VAL A 129 -94.22 -16.49 -100.99
CA VAL A 129 -95.57 -16.87 -101.39
C VAL A 129 -96.32 -17.46 -100.19
N THR A 130 -97.44 -16.84 -99.83
CA THR A 130 -98.26 -17.30 -98.70
C THR A 130 -99.40 -18.18 -99.22
N ASN A 131 -99.36 -19.47 -98.89
CA ASN A 131 -100.45 -20.39 -99.17
C ASN A 131 -101.48 -20.31 -98.04
N VAL A 132 -102.68 -19.81 -98.33
CA VAL A 132 -103.85 -19.95 -97.45
C VAL A 132 -104.72 -21.11 -97.93
N LYS A 133 -105.63 -21.64 -97.11
CA LYS A 133 -106.40 -22.86 -97.45
C LYS A 133 -107.16 -22.77 -98.79
N THR A 134 -107.53 -21.57 -99.24
CA THR A 134 -108.40 -21.36 -100.42
C THR A 134 -107.70 -20.76 -101.64
N HIS A 135 -106.51 -20.16 -101.48
CA HIS A 135 -105.73 -19.53 -102.54
C HIS A 135 -104.26 -19.34 -102.12
N ALA A 136 -103.36 -19.04 -103.04
CA ALA A 136 -102.01 -18.58 -102.74
C ALA A 136 -101.88 -17.10 -103.09
N ILE A 137 -101.33 -16.30 -102.17
CA ILE A 137 -101.05 -14.88 -102.41
C ILE A 137 -99.64 -14.78 -103.02
N ILE A 138 -99.56 -14.31 -104.26
CA ILE A 138 -98.32 -14.29 -105.03
C ILE A 138 -97.79 -12.89 -105.33
N ALA A 139 -98.44 -11.85 -104.80
CA ALA A 139 -97.99 -10.48 -104.94
C ALA A 139 -98.27 -9.68 -103.66
N SER A 140 -97.46 -8.65 -103.41
CA SER A 140 -97.63 -7.72 -102.29
C SER A 140 -97.78 -6.29 -102.80
N PRO A 141 -98.61 -5.44 -102.16
CA PRO A 141 -98.64 -4.01 -102.44
C PRO A 141 -97.39 -3.26 -101.94
N ILE A 142 -96.46 -3.96 -101.24
CA ILE A 142 -95.21 -3.39 -100.70
C ILE A 142 -93.99 -4.09 -101.33
N PRO A 143 -92.97 -3.34 -101.79
CA PRO A 143 -91.75 -3.90 -102.35
C PRO A 143 -90.86 -4.58 -101.29
N LEU A 144 -90.89 -5.92 -101.20
CA LEU A 144 -90.13 -6.68 -100.18
C LEU A 144 -88.60 -6.69 -100.37
N PHE A 145 -88.08 -6.42 -101.58
CA PHE A 145 -86.64 -6.39 -101.84
C PHE A 145 -85.89 -5.30 -101.05
N LYS A 146 -86.58 -4.21 -100.67
CA LYS A 146 -86.00 -3.15 -99.84
C LYS A 146 -85.80 -3.60 -98.39
N ALA A 147 -86.72 -4.40 -97.86
CA ALA A 147 -86.62 -4.91 -96.49
C ALA A 147 -85.45 -5.89 -96.33
N ASN A 148 -85.24 -6.76 -97.32
CA ASN A 148 -84.18 -7.75 -97.29
C ASN A 148 -82.77 -7.13 -97.31
N ALA A 149 -82.58 -6.03 -98.05
CA ALA A 149 -81.31 -5.31 -98.07
C ALA A 149 -80.96 -4.72 -96.70
N ILE A 150 -81.96 -4.16 -95.99
CA ILE A 150 -81.77 -3.60 -94.65
C ILE A 150 -81.45 -4.69 -93.63
N ILE A 151 -82.15 -5.82 -93.68
CA ILE A 151 -81.91 -6.96 -92.78
C ILE A 151 -80.46 -7.46 -92.92
N ASN A 152 -79.98 -7.65 -94.15
CA ASN A 152 -78.61 -8.11 -94.38
C ASN A 152 -77.56 -7.12 -93.83
N THR A 153 -77.79 -5.81 -93.96
CA THR A 153 -76.90 -4.80 -93.38
C THR A 153 -76.88 -4.88 -91.85
N LEU A 154 -78.05 -4.99 -91.22
CA LEU A 154 -78.15 -5.11 -89.75
C LEU A 154 -77.51 -6.40 -89.23
N GLU A 155 -77.62 -7.51 -89.95
CA GLU A 155 -76.93 -8.76 -89.60
C GLU A 155 -75.40 -8.59 -89.66
N SER A 156 -74.89 -7.94 -90.71
CA SER A 156 -73.46 -7.63 -90.80
C SER A 156 -72.98 -6.69 -89.69
N GLU A 157 -73.77 -5.68 -89.32
CA GLU A 157 -73.47 -4.78 -88.18
C GLU A 157 -73.48 -5.54 -86.85
N LYS A 158 -74.45 -6.43 -86.64
CA LYS A 158 -74.51 -7.28 -85.45
C LYS A 158 -73.28 -8.17 -85.33
N ASP A 159 -72.84 -8.79 -86.43
CA ASP A 159 -71.67 -9.66 -86.43
C ASP A 159 -70.38 -8.89 -86.11
N THR A 160 -70.21 -7.69 -86.68
CA THR A 160 -69.06 -6.83 -86.39
C THR A 160 -69.05 -6.36 -84.93
N LEU A 161 -70.20 -5.94 -84.38
CA LEU A 161 -70.32 -5.58 -82.97
C LEU A 161 -70.04 -6.76 -82.04
N THR A 162 -70.51 -7.96 -82.39
CA THR A 162 -70.27 -9.18 -81.60
C THR A 162 -68.77 -9.53 -81.58
N ALA A 163 -68.09 -9.42 -82.72
CA ALA A 163 -66.65 -9.61 -82.80
C ALA A 163 -65.86 -8.57 -81.97
N SER A 164 -66.29 -7.30 -82.02
CA SER A 164 -65.71 -6.22 -81.22
C SER A 164 -65.86 -6.46 -79.72
N ASN A 165 -67.06 -6.83 -79.26
CA ASN A 165 -67.32 -7.14 -77.85
C ASN A 165 -66.45 -8.29 -77.35
N LYS A 166 -66.33 -9.37 -78.14
CA LYS A 166 -65.45 -10.49 -77.80
C LYS A 166 -63.97 -10.08 -77.68
N ASN A 167 -63.54 -9.09 -78.47
CA ASN A 167 -62.19 -8.54 -78.37
C ASN A 167 -62.01 -7.68 -77.11
N LEU A 168 -62.99 -6.85 -76.77
CA LEU A 168 -62.99 -6.06 -75.54
C LEU A 168 -62.99 -6.96 -74.30
N ASP A 169 -63.77 -8.05 -74.29
CA ASP A 169 -63.77 -9.02 -73.19
C ASP A 169 -62.39 -9.66 -72.97
N LYS A 170 -61.68 -9.97 -74.06
CA LYS A 170 -60.28 -10.45 -74.00
C LYS A 170 -59.32 -9.40 -73.44
N GLN A 171 -59.53 -8.13 -73.76
CA GLN A 171 -58.71 -7.04 -73.21
C GLN A 171 -58.98 -6.83 -71.72
N ILE A 172 -60.26 -6.86 -71.32
CA ILE A 172 -60.67 -6.73 -69.92
C ILE A 172 -60.08 -7.87 -69.07
N THR A 173 -60.20 -9.11 -69.55
CA THR A 173 -59.62 -10.28 -68.84
C THR A 173 -58.10 -10.14 -68.67
N ASN A 174 -57.37 -9.78 -69.74
CA ASN A 174 -55.92 -9.55 -69.66
C ASN A 174 -55.56 -8.40 -68.68
N LEU A 175 -56.30 -7.29 -68.71
CA LEU A 175 -56.07 -6.19 -67.77
C LEU A 175 -56.36 -6.58 -66.32
N ASN A 176 -57.37 -7.40 -66.07
CA ASN A 176 -57.67 -7.92 -64.74
C ASN A 176 -56.56 -8.85 -64.25
N ASP A 177 -56.06 -9.76 -65.09
CA ASP A 177 -54.95 -10.65 -64.75
C ASP A 177 -53.70 -9.84 -64.40
N LYS A 178 -53.39 -8.80 -65.19
CA LYS A 178 -52.27 -7.90 -64.91
C LYS A 178 -52.45 -7.12 -63.62
N THR A 179 -53.68 -6.72 -63.30
CA THR A 179 -53.99 -5.99 -62.06
C THR A 179 -53.78 -6.90 -60.85
N ALA A 180 -54.21 -8.16 -60.92
CA ALA A 180 -54.00 -9.14 -59.85
C ALA A 180 -52.50 -9.39 -59.58
N ILE A 181 -51.69 -9.54 -60.64
CA ILE A 181 -50.23 -9.70 -60.51
C ILE A 181 -49.61 -8.47 -59.83
N LEU A 182 -50.00 -7.26 -60.24
CA LEU A 182 -49.48 -6.03 -59.65
C LEU A 182 -49.90 -5.84 -58.18
N GLU A 183 -51.08 -6.32 -57.79
CA GLU A 183 -51.52 -6.31 -56.40
C GLU A 183 -50.69 -7.28 -55.54
N GLU A 184 -50.38 -8.47 -56.05
CA GLU A 184 -49.50 -9.43 -55.38
C GLU A 184 -48.07 -8.88 -55.24
N GLU A 185 -47.49 -8.30 -56.31
CA GLU A 185 -46.17 -7.67 -56.25
C GLU A 185 -46.13 -6.51 -55.23
N LYS A 186 -47.19 -5.69 -55.17
CA LYS A 186 -47.29 -4.61 -54.20
C LYS A 186 -47.34 -5.13 -52.77
N GLU A 187 -48.08 -6.20 -52.51
CA GLU A 187 -48.16 -6.81 -51.18
C GLU A 187 -46.79 -7.37 -50.75
N ASN A 188 -46.10 -8.08 -51.65
CA ASN A 188 -44.76 -8.60 -51.41
C ASN A 188 -43.75 -7.49 -51.10
N LEU A 189 -43.71 -6.42 -51.91
CA LEU A 189 -42.85 -5.27 -51.66
C LEU A 189 -43.16 -4.57 -50.34
N MET A 190 -44.42 -4.52 -49.94
CA MET A 190 -44.83 -3.92 -48.67
C MET A 190 -44.36 -4.75 -47.47
N ASN A 191 -44.36 -6.09 -47.60
CA ASN A 191 -43.82 -6.99 -46.59
C ASN A 191 -42.30 -6.85 -46.47
N GLU A 192 -41.57 -6.87 -47.59
CA GLU A 192 -40.11 -6.65 -47.61
C GLU A 192 -39.73 -5.30 -47.01
N MET A 193 -40.47 -4.23 -47.34
CA MET A 193 -40.23 -2.91 -46.79
C MET A 193 -40.44 -2.86 -45.28
N ASN A 194 -41.43 -3.60 -44.75
CA ASN A 194 -41.66 -3.69 -43.30
C ASN A 194 -40.56 -4.47 -42.59
N GLU A 195 -40.05 -5.54 -43.21
CA GLU A 195 -38.92 -6.32 -42.68
C GLU A 195 -37.65 -5.47 -42.61
N VAL A 196 -37.28 -4.81 -43.71
CA VAL A 196 -36.13 -3.90 -43.75
C VAL A 196 -36.26 -2.77 -42.72
N LYS A 197 -37.47 -2.24 -42.52
CA LYS A 197 -37.72 -1.19 -41.53
C LYS A 197 -37.50 -1.69 -40.10
N ASN A 198 -37.88 -2.94 -39.80
CA ASN A 198 -37.64 -3.53 -38.49
C ASN A 198 -36.15 -3.80 -38.26
N GLU A 199 -35.46 -4.39 -39.23
CA GLU A 199 -34.00 -4.59 -39.15
C GLU A 199 -33.25 -3.27 -38.98
N THR A 200 -33.69 -2.21 -39.65
CA THR A 200 -33.07 -0.88 -39.55
C THR A 200 -33.20 -0.33 -38.12
N LYS A 201 -34.38 -0.47 -37.51
CA LYS A 201 -34.61 -0.05 -36.11
C LYS A 201 -33.75 -0.85 -35.13
N GLU A 202 -33.62 -2.16 -35.32
CA GLU A 202 -32.77 -3.00 -34.47
C GLU A 202 -31.30 -2.57 -34.57
N LYS A 203 -30.81 -2.30 -35.78
CA LYS A 203 -29.45 -1.79 -36.01
C LYS A 203 -29.25 -0.40 -35.39
N GLU A 204 -30.26 0.46 -35.43
CA GLU A 204 -30.21 1.79 -34.82
C GLU A 204 -30.10 1.71 -33.29
N ILE A 205 -30.86 0.79 -32.65
CA ILE A 205 -30.75 0.52 -31.22
C ILE A 205 -29.34 0.02 -30.86
N LEU A 206 -28.82 -0.96 -31.61
CA LEU A 206 -27.46 -1.50 -31.40
C LEU A 206 -26.38 -0.42 -31.58
N PHE A 207 -26.56 0.49 -32.54
CA PHE A 207 -25.66 1.61 -32.76
C PHE A 207 -25.65 2.58 -31.57
N ILE A 208 -26.82 2.91 -31.02
CA ILE A 208 -26.95 3.75 -29.82
C ILE A 208 -26.26 3.08 -28.62
N GLU A 209 -26.47 1.78 -28.42
CA GLU A 209 -25.82 1.01 -27.35
C GLU A 209 -24.30 1.00 -27.49
N LEU A 210 -23.80 0.75 -28.70
CA LEU A 210 -22.36 0.80 -28.99
C LEU A 210 -21.77 2.19 -28.73
N ASN A 211 -22.46 3.26 -29.14
CA ASN A 211 -22.01 4.62 -28.91
C ASN A 211 -21.95 4.98 -27.42
N ASN A 212 -22.93 4.51 -26.63
CA ASN A 212 -22.91 4.68 -25.18
C ASN A 212 -21.72 3.95 -24.55
N ASN A 213 -21.44 2.71 -24.98
CA ASN A 213 -20.30 1.93 -24.50
C ASN A 213 -18.96 2.60 -24.84
N VAL A 214 -18.80 3.12 -26.05
CA VAL A 214 -17.60 3.88 -26.45
C VAL A 214 -17.44 5.14 -25.61
N THR A 215 -18.53 5.86 -25.35
CA THR A 215 -18.51 7.07 -24.51
C THR A 215 -18.10 6.76 -23.08
N GLN A 216 -18.62 5.68 -22.51
CA GLN A 216 -18.24 5.21 -21.18
C GLN A 216 -16.77 4.82 -21.12
N LEU A 217 -16.30 4.03 -22.10
CA LEU A 217 -14.91 3.59 -22.18
C LEU A 217 -13.94 4.78 -22.28
N ASN A 218 -14.30 5.81 -23.05
CA ASN A 218 -13.51 7.05 -23.13
C ASN A 218 -13.49 7.81 -21.81
N SER A 219 -14.60 7.85 -21.08
CA SER A 219 -14.63 8.47 -19.74
C SER A 219 -13.72 7.73 -18.76
N ASP A 220 -13.75 6.41 -18.77
CA ASP A 220 -12.95 5.58 -17.87
C ASP A 220 -11.46 5.64 -18.23
N LEU A 221 -11.12 5.66 -19.53
CA LEU A 221 -9.74 5.87 -19.99
C LEU A 221 -9.20 7.24 -19.56
N SER A 222 -9.98 8.31 -19.66
CA SER A 222 -9.57 9.64 -19.20
C SER A 222 -9.28 9.66 -17.70
N LYS A 223 -10.11 9.00 -16.87
CA LYS A 223 -9.85 8.86 -15.43
C LYS A 223 -8.57 8.07 -15.15
N GLU A 224 -8.30 7.02 -15.92
CA GLU A 224 -7.07 6.24 -15.77
C GLU A 224 -5.83 7.07 -16.14
N ILE A 225 -5.92 7.89 -17.20
CA ILE A 225 -4.84 8.83 -17.58
C ILE A 225 -4.59 9.85 -16.47
N GLU A 226 -5.63 10.46 -15.91
CA GLU A 226 -5.50 11.40 -14.79
C GLU A 226 -4.86 10.74 -13.55
N SER A 227 -5.28 9.53 -13.22
CA SER A 227 -4.69 8.76 -12.11
C SER A 227 -3.21 8.44 -12.36
N LYS A 228 -2.85 8.02 -13.58
CA LYS A 228 -1.44 7.78 -13.95
C LYS A 228 -0.61 9.05 -13.90
N GLN A 229 -1.15 10.18 -14.35
CA GLN A 229 -0.45 11.46 -14.27
C GLN A 229 -0.18 11.86 -12.82
N SER A 230 -1.16 11.71 -11.93
CA SER A 230 -0.97 11.96 -10.49
C SER A 230 0.11 11.07 -9.86
N LEU A 231 0.21 9.80 -10.28
CA LEU A 231 1.28 8.89 -9.85
C LEU A 231 2.66 9.32 -10.36
N ILE A 232 2.75 9.77 -11.61
CA ILE A 232 3.99 10.29 -12.20
C ILE A 232 4.47 11.53 -11.43
N ASP A 233 3.55 12.44 -11.13
CA ASP A 233 3.86 13.65 -10.35
C ASP A 233 4.37 13.28 -8.95
N ALA A 234 3.74 12.31 -8.29
CA ALA A 234 4.18 11.81 -6.98
C ALA A 234 5.56 11.15 -7.02
N ILE A 235 5.86 10.35 -8.06
CA ILE A 235 7.18 9.76 -8.27
C ILE A 235 8.23 10.86 -8.44
N THR A 236 7.95 11.85 -9.28
CA THR A 236 8.87 12.98 -9.54
C THR A 236 9.21 13.74 -8.25
N VAL A 237 8.21 13.99 -7.40
CA VAL A 237 8.42 14.61 -6.09
C VAL A 237 9.30 13.74 -5.19
N SER A 238 9.04 12.43 -5.13
CA SER A 238 9.81 11.50 -4.31
C SER A 238 11.27 11.35 -4.79
N GLU A 239 11.50 11.36 -6.11
CA GLU A 239 12.83 11.37 -6.70
C GLU A 239 13.60 12.65 -6.34
N GLY A 240 12.93 13.81 -6.37
CA GLY A 240 13.50 15.08 -5.90
C GLY A 240 13.93 15.03 -4.44
N GLN A 241 13.07 14.51 -3.56
CA GLN A 241 13.38 14.34 -2.13
C GLN A 241 14.55 13.37 -1.89
N ASN A 242 14.60 12.25 -2.63
CA ASN A 242 15.71 11.31 -2.55
C ASN A 242 17.05 11.94 -2.97
N LEU A 243 17.03 12.78 -4.01
CA LEU A 243 18.23 13.50 -4.45
C LEU A 243 18.70 14.49 -3.38
N GLU A 244 17.79 15.23 -2.76
CA GLU A 244 18.08 16.16 -1.68
C GLU A 244 18.68 15.44 -0.46
N LEU A 245 18.06 14.34 -0.02
CA LEU A 245 18.58 13.51 1.07
C LEU A 245 19.97 12.95 0.75
N LYS A 246 20.20 12.49 -0.48
CA LYS A 246 21.50 11.98 -0.92
C LYS A 246 22.58 13.06 -0.88
N ASN A 247 22.24 14.29 -1.27
CA ASN A 247 23.16 15.42 -1.17
C ASN A 247 23.44 15.78 0.29
N ARG A 248 22.42 15.77 1.15
CA ARG A 248 22.58 16.04 2.58
C ARG A 248 23.45 15.01 3.29
N ILE A 249 23.32 13.73 2.94
CA ILE A 249 24.20 12.68 3.45
C ILE A 249 25.66 12.96 3.07
N LYS A 250 25.92 13.30 1.80
CA LYS A 250 27.30 13.64 1.35
C LYS A 250 27.88 14.83 2.10
N GLU A 251 27.08 15.87 2.36
CA GLU A 251 27.52 17.04 3.14
C GLU A 251 27.89 16.64 4.58
N LEU A 252 27.03 15.85 5.24
CA LEU A 252 27.27 15.39 6.61
C LEU A 252 28.48 14.44 6.70
N GLU A 253 28.68 13.58 5.71
CA GLU A 253 29.87 12.73 5.61
C GLU A 253 31.15 13.58 5.46
N ALA A 254 31.12 14.62 4.63
CA ALA A 254 32.23 15.54 4.47
C ALA A 254 32.53 16.31 5.77
N GLU A 255 31.49 16.85 6.43
CA GLU A 255 31.62 17.57 7.71
C GLU A 255 32.15 16.65 8.82
N GLY A 256 31.65 15.41 8.90
CA GLY A 256 32.11 14.40 9.84
C GLY A 256 33.58 14.02 9.62
N ASN A 257 34.02 13.89 8.37
CA ASN A 257 35.42 13.59 8.05
C ASN A 257 36.36 14.74 8.44
N VAL A 258 35.97 15.99 8.19
CA VAL A 258 36.76 17.17 8.60
C VAL A 258 36.90 17.23 10.13
N MET A 259 35.80 17.05 10.87
CA MET A 259 35.85 17.03 12.34
C MET A 259 36.73 15.88 12.88
N LEU A 260 36.70 14.72 12.25
CA LEU A 260 37.56 13.59 12.62
C LEU A 260 39.03 13.88 12.34
N GLU A 261 39.36 14.45 11.17
CA GLU A 261 40.73 14.89 10.86
C GLU A 261 41.24 15.92 11.87
N GLU A 262 40.45 16.95 12.18
CA GLU A 262 40.82 17.95 13.19
C GLU A 262 41.06 17.32 14.56
N LYS A 263 40.22 16.36 14.97
CA LYS A 263 40.37 15.68 16.25
C LYS A 263 41.57 14.74 16.29
N ILE A 264 41.90 14.09 15.18
CA ILE A 264 43.12 13.28 15.05
C ILE A 264 44.34 14.19 15.21
N VAL A 265 44.40 15.32 14.51
CA VAL A 265 45.51 16.28 14.64
C VAL A 265 45.66 16.77 16.09
N GLN A 266 44.56 17.14 16.75
CA GLN A 266 44.59 17.54 18.16
C GLN A 266 45.12 16.43 19.09
N LEU A 267 44.72 15.18 18.85
CA LEU A 267 45.21 14.03 19.64
C LEU A 267 46.68 13.73 19.37
N GLU A 268 47.15 13.86 18.12
CA GLU A 268 48.55 13.72 17.75
C GLU A 268 49.43 14.77 18.42
N ASP A 269 48.97 16.03 18.48
CA ASP A 269 49.69 17.11 19.15
C ASP A 269 49.74 16.91 20.67
N LEU A 270 48.63 16.49 21.29
CA LEU A 270 48.60 16.13 22.71
C LEU A 270 49.54 14.95 23.01
N LEU A 271 49.60 13.96 22.12
CA LEU A 271 50.52 12.82 22.27
C LEU A 271 51.98 13.30 22.23
N LYS A 272 52.34 14.19 21.30
CA LYS A 272 53.69 14.77 21.22
C LYS A 272 54.03 15.56 22.49
N GLU A 273 53.11 16.36 23.01
CA GLU A 273 53.30 17.10 24.25
C GLU A 273 53.56 16.15 25.42
N LYS A 274 52.73 15.11 25.59
CA LYS A 274 52.91 14.10 26.64
C LYS A 274 54.17 13.28 26.49
N GLN A 275 54.60 13.03 25.26
CA GLN A 275 55.88 12.38 24.99
C GLN A 275 57.05 13.27 25.41
N ARG A 276 56.98 14.59 25.15
CA ARG A 276 58.00 15.55 25.61
C ARG A 276 58.05 15.65 27.14
N GLU A 277 56.91 15.76 27.80
CA GLU A 277 56.84 15.75 29.28
C GLU A 277 57.47 14.48 29.86
N LYS A 278 57.21 13.32 29.25
CA LYS A 278 57.81 12.04 29.65
C LYS A 278 59.33 12.07 29.51
N GLU A 279 59.85 12.61 28.41
CA GLU A 279 61.30 12.73 28.19
C GLU A 279 61.96 13.66 29.21
N GLU A 280 61.35 14.83 29.48
CA GLU A 280 61.80 15.77 30.52
C GLU A 280 61.84 15.09 31.92
N LEU A 281 60.80 14.33 32.28
CA LEU A 281 60.76 13.58 33.54
C LEU A 281 61.80 12.45 33.61
N ILE A 282 62.12 11.82 32.49
CA ILE A 282 63.20 10.81 32.43
C ILE A 282 64.54 11.49 32.69
N GLU A 283 64.82 12.62 32.04
CA GLU A 283 66.04 13.40 32.27
C GLU A 283 66.16 13.86 33.73
N GLU A 284 65.07 14.37 34.33
CA GLU A 284 65.05 14.76 35.74
C GLU A 284 65.32 13.57 36.66
N ARG A 285 64.69 12.42 36.39
CA ARG A 285 64.94 11.17 37.14
C ARG A 285 66.40 10.74 37.05
N GLU A 286 67.01 10.81 35.87
CA GLU A 286 68.42 10.45 35.68
C GLU A 286 69.35 11.40 36.43
N ALA A 287 69.09 12.71 36.38
CA ALA A 287 69.82 13.72 37.14
C ALA A 287 69.69 13.49 38.66
N PHE A 288 68.50 13.14 39.14
CA PHE A 288 68.26 12.81 40.54
C PHE A 288 69.01 11.54 40.98
N LEU A 289 69.00 10.48 40.17
CA LEU A 289 69.76 9.26 40.43
C LEU A 289 71.28 9.51 40.46
N PHE A 290 71.77 10.37 39.57
CA PHE A 290 73.16 10.80 39.60
C PHE A 290 73.51 11.51 40.92
N ASN A 291 72.65 12.42 41.39
CA ASN A 291 72.83 13.11 42.67
C ASN A 291 72.80 12.14 43.87
N ILE A 292 71.90 11.15 43.87
CA ILE A 292 71.89 10.09 44.90
C ILE A 292 73.21 9.33 44.89
N THR A 293 73.69 8.93 43.71
CA THR A 293 74.95 8.18 43.57
C THR A 293 76.13 9.00 44.09
N LYS A 294 76.16 10.30 43.78
CA LYS A 294 77.16 11.24 44.31
C LYS A 294 77.11 11.31 45.83
N LEU A 295 75.92 11.51 46.41
CA LEU A 295 75.74 11.58 47.86
C LEU A 295 76.14 10.28 48.56
N GLN A 296 75.82 9.12 47.97
CA GLN A 296 76.25 7.82 48.48
C GLN A 296 77.78 7.67 48.48
N ASN A 297 78.46 8.19 47.46
CA ASN A 297 79.92 8.21 47.42
C ASN A 297 80.49 9.14 48.50
N ASP A 298 79.93 10.35 48.66
CA ASP A 298 80.34 11.30 49.69
C ASP A 298 80.18 10.71 51.11
N ILE A 299 79.04 10.05 51.38
CA ILE A 299 78.80 9.34 52.65
C ILE A 299 79.83 8.22 52.85
N ARG A 300 80.13 7.44 51.80
CA ARG A 300 81.13 6.37 51.88
C ARG A 300 82.51 6.92 52.24
N ASP A 301 82.92 8.02 51.62
CA ASP A 301 84.21 8.64 51.89
C ASP A 301 84.24 9.32 53.27
N HIS A 302 83.13 9.92 53.71
CA HIS A 302 83.00 10.43 55.07
C HIS A 302 83.10 9.31 56.11
N ASN A 303 82.49 8.15 55.87
CA ASN A 303 82.60 6.98 56.75
C ASN A 303 84.03 6.42 56.80
N LYS A 304 84.76 6.40 55.68
CA LYS A 304 86.20 6.06 55.66
C LYS A 304 87.02 7.05 56.49
N LEU A 305 86.71 8.35 56.40
CA LEU A 305 87.37 9.37 57.21
C LEU A 305 87.05 9.22 58.70
N LEU A 306 85.78 8.96 59.04
CA LEU A 306 85.33 8.74 60.41
C LEU A 306 86.01 7.52 61.04
N THR A 307 86.09 6.41 60.30
CA THR A 307 86.80 5.20 60.76
C THR A 307 88.30 5.45 60.95
N ALA A 308 88.94 6.19 60.05
CA ALA A 308 90.33 6.62 60.23
C ALA A 308 90.51 7.51 61.47
N LYS A 309 89.59 8.45 61.72
CA LYS A 309 89.60 9.32 62.90
C LYS A 309 89.34 8.57 64.20
N ASN A 310 88.42 7.62 64.22
CA ASN A 310 88.19 6.74 65.37
C ASN A 310 89.43 5.91 65.68
N THR A 311 90.10 5.37 64.65
CA THR A 311 91.38 4.64 64.83
C THR A 311 92.46 5.57 65.41
N GLU A 312 92.54 6.83 64.96
CA GLU A 312 93.45 7.83 65.53
C GLU A 312 93.10 8.12 67.00
N LEU A 313 91.81 8.21 67.32
CA LEU A 313 91.30 8.50 68.66
C LEU A 313 91.56 7.31 69.61
N GLU A 314 91.35 6.07 69.17
CA GLU A 314 91.71 4.86 69.90
C GLU A 314 93.22 4.80 70.19
N ARG A 315 94.07 5.15 69.22
CA ARG A 315 95.53 5.25 69.44
C ARG A 315 95.86 6.31 70.49
N LYS A 316 95.22 7.49 70.41
CA LYS A 316 95.39 8.55 71.42
C LYS A 316 94.88 8.12 72.79
N GLN A 317 93.76 7.42 72.86
CA GLN A 317 93.21 6.89 74.10
C GLN A 317 94.16 5.86 74.73
N THR A 318 94.69 4.94 73.93
CA THR A 318 95.71 3.97 74.36
C THR A 318 96.95 4.68 74.91
N LEU A 319 97.39 5.75 74.24
CA LEU A 319 98.51 6.57 74.70
C LEU A 319 98.19 7.28 76.04
N ILE A 320 97.00 7.86 76.17
CA ILE A 320 96.54 8.50 77.42
C ILE A 320 96.54 7.48 78.56
N THR A 321 95.96 6.29 78.37
CA THR A 321 95.97 5.22 79.38
C THR A 321 97.39 4.79 79.76
N GLY A 322 98.31 4.73 78.79
CA GLY A 322 99.73 4.48 79.07
C GLY A 322 100.40 5.58 79.88
N LEU A 323 100.07 6.85 79.61
CA LEU A 323 100.56 8.00 80.37
C LEU A 323 99.97 8.03 81.80
N GLU A 324 98.70 7.71 81.97
CA GLU A 324 98.04 7.61 83.29
C GLU A 324 98.68 6.54 84.17
N GLN A 325 99.00 5.37 83.60
CA GLN A 325 99.74 4.31 84.31
C GLN A 325 101.14 4.78 84.76
N ASN A 326 101.85 5.51 83.90
CA ASN A 326 103.15 6.09 84.26
C ASN A 326 103.02 7.14 85.38
N ILE A 327 101.99 8.00 85.33
CA ILE A 327 101.71 8.97 86.41
C ILE A 327 101.44 8.24 87.72
N GLN A 328 100.63 7.17 87.73
CA GLN A 328 100.38 6.39 88.94
C GLN A 328 101.66 5.78 89.52
N LYS A 329 102.55 5.27 88.66
CA LYS A 329 103.84 4.70 89.07
C LYS A 329 104.75 5.76 89.72
N LEU A 330 104.89 6.93 89.09
CA LEU A 330 105.62 8.08 89.63
C LEU A 330 105.03 8.60 90.94
N THR A 331 103.70 8.60 91.08
CA THR A 331 103.02 9.04 92.30
C THR A 331 103.32 8.11 93.47
N LYS A 332 103.42 6.80 93.21
CA LYS A 332 103.79 5.79 94.21
C LYS A 332 105.24 5.93 94.67
N GLU A 333 106.17 6.19 93.74
CA GLU A 333 107.59 6.47 94.06
C GLU A 333 107.74 7.77 94.88
N LEU A 334 106.88 8.77 94.66
CA LEU A 334 106.92 10.06 95.36
C LEU A 334 106.37 9.98 96.80
N GLU A 335 105.43 9.08 97.07
CA GLU A 335 104.96 8.73 98.43
C GLU A 335 106.07 8.01 99.23
N GLU A 336 106.80 7.09 98.61
CA GLU A 336 107.92 6.36 99.25
C GLU A 336 109.07 7.30 99.63
N VAL A 337 109.37 8.33 98.83
CA VAL A 337 110.43 9.32 99.13
C VAL A 337 109.99 10.36 100.18
N LYS A 338 108.70 10.69 100.27
CA LYS A 338 108.18 11.64 101.29
C LYS A 338 108.08 11.03 102.69
N ALA A 339 108.00 9.71 102.83
CA ALA A 339 108.01 9.03 104.12
C ALA A 339 109.40 9.01 104.79
N PHE A 340 110.49 9.29 104.07
CA PHE A 340 111.86 9.12 104.57
C PHE A 340 112.50 10.39 105.18
N ASN A 341 111.91 11.58 105.06
CA ASN A 341 112.61 12.82 105.47
C ASN A 341 111.72 13.90 106.13
N LYS A 342 111.35 13.69 107.40
CA LYS A 342 111.03 14.76 108.38
C LYS A 342 111.08 14.25 109.83
N THR A 343 112.10 14.64 110.61
CA THR A 343 112.02 15.26 111.97
C THR A 343 113.30 15.07 112.81
N ASP A 344 113.63 16.09 113.62
CA ASP A 344 114.89 16.37 114.34
C ASP A 344 115.25 15.50 115.58
N HIS A 345 114.60 14.36 115.85
CA HIS A 345 114.91 13.53 117.03
C HIS A 345 114.78 12.01 116.73
N PRO A 346 115.89 11.27 116.46
CA PRO A 346 115.82 9.99 115.76
C PRO A 346 115.17 8.80 116.49
N ASN A 347 114.98 8.83 117.82
CA ASN A 347 114.68 7.59 118.58
C ASN A 347 113.63 7.74 119.69
N LYS A 348 112.65 8.65 119.57
CA LYS A 348 111.57 8.80 120.58
C LYS A 348 110.18 8.88 119.92
N LEU A 349 109.26 8.00 120.33
CA LEU A 349 107.90 7.89 119.78
C LEU A 349 106.85 8.23 120.85
N SER A 350 105.71 8.79 120.45
CA SER A 350 104.60 9.05 121.39
C SER A 350 103.95 7.72 121.83
N ALA A 351 103.58 7.62 123.12
CA ALA A 351 103.00 6.39 123.67
C ALA A 351 101.76 5.89 122.90
N SER A 352 100.94 6.82 122.38
CA SER A 352 99.76 6.49 121.57
C SER A 352 100.09 5.86 120.21
N LYS A 353 101.17 6.28 119.55
CA LYS A 353 101.63 5.68 118.28
C LYS A 353 102.21 4.29 118.49
N VAL A 354 102.95 4.08 119.58
CA VAL A 354 103.50 2.75 119.94
C VAL A 354 102.34 1.77 120.19
N TYR A 355 101.33 2.18 120.96
CA TYR A 355 100.15 1.34 121.21
C TYR A 355 99.36 1.05 119.92
N GLY A 356 99.13 2.06 119.08
CA GLY A 356 98.41 1.89 117.80
C GLY A 356 99.12 1.00 116.79
N SER A 357 100.46 1.08 116.70
CA SER A 357 101.24 0.21 115.81
C SER A 357 101.19 -1.25 116.28
N ILE A 358 101.36 -1.50 117.58
CA ILE A 358 101.31 -2.86 118.15
C ILE A 358 99.91 -3.47 117.94
N VAL A 359 98.85 -2.69 118.18
CA VAL A 359 97.47 -3.17 117.95
C VAL A 359 97.23 -3.48 116.47
N ASN A 360 97.68 -2.63 115.55
CA ASN A 360 97.52 -2.88 114.11
C ASN A 360 98.33 -4.09 113.62
N ASP A 361 99.53 -4.30 114.14
CA ASP A 361 100.33 -5.48 113.78
C ASP A 361 99.71 -6.76 114.35
N VAL A 362 99.10 -6.70 115.55
CA VAL A 362 98.31 -7.82 116.11
C VAL A 362 97.05 -8.09 115.27
N ILE A 363 96.35 -7.05 114.79
CA ILE A 363 95.18 -7.21 113.91
C ILE A 363 95.58 -7.79 112.55
N LYS A 364 96.66 -7.29 111.92
CA LYS A 364 97.17 -7.84 110.65
C LYS A 364 97.63 -9.28 110.80
N ALA A 365 98.30 -9.61 111.91
CA ALA A 365 98.68 -10.99 112.20
C ALA A 365 97.44 -11.88 112.43
N ASP A 366 96.37 -11.38 113.05
CA ASP A 366 95.11 -12.12 113.21
C ASP A 366 94.37 -12.31 111.86
N GLU A 367 94.39 -11.30 110.98
CA GLU A 367 93.86 -11.40 109.61
C GLU A 367 94.66 -12.39 108.74
N GLU A 368 95.99 -12.40 108.82
CA GLU A 368 96.83 -13.41 108.14
C GLU A 368 96.60 -14.83 108.69
N LEU A 369 96.18 -14.95 109.96
CA LEU A 369 95.84 -16.21 110.61
C LEU A 369 94.37 -16.63 110.45
N LEU A 370 93.53 -15.89 109.71
CA LEU A 370 92.11 -16.25 109.46
C LEU A 370 91.92 -17.68 108.90
N ASN A 371 92.92 -18.22 108.19
CA ASN A 371 92.93 -19.58 107.63
C ASN A 371 93.89 -20.57 108.33
N SER A 372 94.51 -20.16 109.45
CA SER A 372 95.40 -21.00 110.27
C SER A 372 94.64 -21.77 111.36
N LYS A 373 95.16 -22.93 111.80
CA LYS A 373 94.63 -23.65 112.98
C LYS A 373 94.97 -22.96 114.31
N PHE A 374 95.86 -21.97 114.31
CA PHE A 374 96.28 -21.23 115.49
C PHE A 374 95.69 -19.82 115.42
N LYS A 375 95.03 -19.37 116.49
CA LYS A 375 94.48 -18.02 116.62
C LYS A 375 95.26 -17.24 117.67
N LEU A 376 95.49 -15.95 117.41
CA LEU A 376 96.11 -15.06 118.39
C LEU A 376 95.05 -14.68 119.44
N ALA A 377 95.27 -15.13 120.67
CA ALA A 377 94.46 -14.75 121.81
C ALA A 377 95.38 -14.40 122.98
N ASN A 378 95.09 -13.29 123.66
CA ASN A 378 95.83 -12.79 124.84
C ASN A 378 97.32 -12.50 124.57
N VAL A 379 97.60 -11.50 123.72
CA VAL A 379 98.96 -10.98 123.53
C VAL A 379 99.30 -10.03 124.68
N SER A 380 100.28 -10.40 125.50
CA SER A 380 100.83 -9.54 126.56
C SER A 380 102.29 -9.18 126.26
N LEU A 381 102.61 -7.89 126.26
CA LEU A 381 103.93 -7.38 125.92
C LEU A 381 104.51 -6.53 127.05
N ASN A 382 105.68 -6.93 127.56
CA ASN A 382 106.47 -6.16 128.53
C ASN A 382 107.60 -5.41 127.81
N LEU A 383 107.64 -4.09 127.97
CA LEU A 383 108.60 -3.19 127.31
C LEU A 383 109.43 -2.44 128.35
N LYS A 384 110.77 -2.50 128.22
CA LYS A 384 111.70 -1.62 128.93
C LYS A 384 111.95 -0.36 128.12
N THR A 385 111.55 0.80 128.63
CA THR A 385 111.67 2.06 127.90
C THR A 385 112.18 3.17 128.81
N THR A 386 112.74 4.23 128.21
CA THR A 386 112.90 5.52 128.90
C THR A 386 111.63 6.33 128.73
N VAL A 387 111.21 7.04 129.78
CA VAL A 387 109.95 7.81 129.78
C VAL A 387 110.27 9.28 129.99
N GLU A 388 109.86 10.11 129.03
CA GLU A 388 109.98 11.57 129.12
C GLU A 388 108.64 12.25 128.84
N LYS A 389 108.47 13.45 129.40
CA LYS A 389 107.28 14.29 129.17
C LYS A 389 107.56 15.24 128.00
N GLY A 390 106.95 14.95 126.85
CA GLY A 390 106.99 15.79 125.65
C GLY A 390 105.84 16.80 125.57
N PRO A 391 105.84 17.67 124.54
CA PRO A 391 104.87 18.77 124.40
C PRO A 391 103.39 18.32 124.30
N GLU A 392 103.13 17.07 123.89
CA GLU A 392 101.77 16.49 123.82
C GLU A 392 101.55 15.28 124.76
N GLY A 393 102.44 15.09 125.74
CA GLY A 393 102.31 14.00 126.74
C GLY A 393 103.50 13.05 126.79
N THR A 394 103.26 11.82 127.23
CA THR A 394 104.32 10.83 127.51
C THR A 394 104.97 10.30 126.22
N MET A 395 106.29 10.45 126.13
CA MET A 395 107.14 9.92 125.06
C MET A 395 107.90 8.69 125.57
N LEU A 396 107.92 7.63 124.77
CA LEU A 396 108.64 6.39 125.05
C LEU A 396 109.88 6.32 124.16
N GLY A 397 111.05 6.16 124.78
CA GLY A 397 112.31 5.85 124.11
C GLY A 397 112.60 4.36 124.18
N LEU A 398 112.63 3.69 123.04
CA LEU A 398 113.04 2.29 122.93
C LEU A 398 114.56 2.22 123.04
N LEU A 399 115.05 1.42 123.99
CA LEU A 399 116.47 1.23 124.26
C LEU A 399 117.02 0.18 123.30
N ASP A 400 118.02 0.54 122.49
CA ASP A 400 118.86 -0.46 121.84
C ASP A 400 120.08 -0.79 122.72
N PHE A 401 120.76 -1.88 122.41
CA PHE A 401 121.89 -2.35 123.23
C PHE A 401 123.07 -1.37 123.27
N GLU A 402 123.24 -0.52 122.25
CA GLU A 402 124.33 0.46 122.20
C GLU A 402 124.03 1.69 123.06
N THR A 403 122.78 2.15 123.05
CA THR A 403 122.29 3.30 123.81
C THR A 403 122.14 3.00 125.31
N ALA A 404 121.97 1.75 125.71
CA ALA A 404 121.84 1.33 127.11
C ALA A 404 123.09 1.56 127.97
N LYS A 405 124.30 1.65 127.39
CA LYS A 405 125.56 1.79 128.15
C LYS A 405 125.76 3.16 128.80
N GLY A 406 125.06 4.20 128.34
CA GLY A 406 125.21 5.58 128.82
C GLY A 406 124.10 6.08 129.74
N ILE A 407 123.12 5.24 130.06
CA ILE A 407 121.88 5.68 130.71
C ILE A 407 121.91 5.27 132.19
N ASN A 408 121.69 6.24 133.07
CA ASN A 408 121.65 6.02 134.51
C ASN A 408 120.48 5.07 134.84
N GLY A 409 120.77 3.93 135.48
CA GLY A 409 119.82 2.82 135.67
C GLY A 409 118.52 3.18 136.40
N ALA A 410 118.43 4.36 137.01
CA ALA A 410 117.21 4.89 137.62
C ALA A 410 116.17 5.44 136.61
N ALA A 411 116.50 5.57 135.31
CA ALA A 411 115.63 6.20 134.31
C ALA A 411 114.86 5.21 133.40
N ILE A 412 114.91 3.91 133.69
CA ILE A 412 114.27 2.86 132.87
C ILE A 412 112.97 2.41 133.56
N SER A 413 111.86 2.38 132.81
CA SER A 413 110.53 1.91 133.27
C SER A 413 110.08 0.66 132.52
N ASP A 414 109.39 -0.24 133.22
CA ASP A 414 108.73 -1.43 132.64
C ASP A 414 107.23 -1.14 132.38
N ILE A 415 106.75 -1.35 131.16
CA ILE A 415 105.35 -1.12 130.73
C ILE A 415 104.74 -2.42 130.17
N SER A 416 103.52 -2.80 130.60
CA SER A 416 102.78 -3.99 130.15
C SER A 416 101.50 -3.63 129.36
N ILE A 417 101.20 -4.33 128.25
CA ILE A 417 100.09 -4.03 127.31
C ILE A 417 99.31 -5.31 126.89
N ASP A 418 97.96 -5.31 126.90
CA ASP A 418 97.02 -6.44 126.54
C ASP A 418 95.90 -6.03 125.52
N ILE A 419 95.48 -6.87 124.53
CA ILE A 419 94.59 -6.52 123.35
C ILE A 419 93.53 -7.61 122.93
N VAL A 420 92.28 -7.25 122.44
CA VAL A 420 91.14 -8.17 121.99
C VAL A 420 90.17 -7.61 120.84
N PRO A 421 89.76 -8.33 119.73
CA PRO A 421 88.88 -7.82 118.58
C PRO A 421 87.51 -8.55 118.19
N ASN A 422 86.56 -7.93 117.41
CA ASN A 422 85.23 -8.49 116.89
C ASN A 422 84.55 -7.77 115.63
N GLN A 423 83.65 -8.40 114.79
CA GLN A 423 83.08 -7.91 113.45
C GLN A 423 81.54 -8.13 113.14
N ASN A 424 80.91 -7.43 112.12
CA ASN A 424 79.83 -7.89 111.12
C ASN A 424 78.98 -6.78 110.34
N SER A 425 78.29 -7.08 109.18
CA SER A 425 77.47 -6.20 108.23
C SER A 425 76.24 -6.89 107.46
N VAL A 426 75.18 -6.18 106.91
CA VAL A 426 73.92 -6.69 106.14
C VAL A 426 73.12 -5.66 105.20
N THR A 427 72.17 -6.09 104.28
CA THR A 427 71.27 -5.45 103.20
C THR A 427 69.68 -5.66 103.29
N THR A 428 68.72 -4.94 102.57
CA THR A 428 67.18 -5.16 102.45
C THR A 428 66.33 -4.59 101.19
N VAL A 429 64.95 -4.77 101.08
CA VAL A 429 63.89 -5.05 99.96
C VAL A 429 62.78 -3.94 99.57
N GLY A 430 61.96 -4.01 98.44
CA GLY A 430 61.02 -2.95 97.81
C GLY A 430 59.48 -3.21 97.35
N GLU A 431 58.83 -2.30 96.54
CA GLU A 431 57.34 -2.05 96.18
C GLU A 431 56.77 -2.60 94.79
N LYS A 432 55.49 -2.34 94.33
CA LYS A 432 54.80 -2.89 93.08
C LYS A 432 54.14 -1.89 92.04
N MET A 433 53.97 -2.31 90.76
CA MET A 433 53.61 -1.55 89.52
C MET A 433 52.09 -1.34 89.22
N PRO A 434 51.61 -0.11 88.91
CA PRO A 434 50.19 0.17 88.56
C PRO A 434 49.79 -0.14 87.09
N ASN A 435 48.48 -0.35 86.85
CA ASN A 435 47.88 -0.51 85.49
C ASN A 435 47.47 0.85 84.89
N VAL A 436 47.97 1.14 83.68
CA VAL A 436 47.78 2.40 82.97
C VAL A 436 47.24 2.21 81.54
N LEU A 437 46.78 1.00 81.17
CA LEU A 437 46.20 0.71 79.85
C LEU A 437 44.84 1.41 79.65
N GLY A 438 44.58 1.92 78.44
CA GLY A 438 43.35 2.64 78.06
C GLY A 438 43.32 4.11 78.50
N LEU A 439 44.34 4.59 79.20
CA LEU A 439 44.44 5.98 79.64
C LEU A 439 45.08 6.84 78.54
N THR A 440 44.69 8.11 78.50
CA THR A 440 45.44 9.11 77.72
C THR A 440 46.79 9.38 78.35
N GLU A 441 47.74 9.91 77.58
CA GLU A 441 49.10 10.18 78.08
C GLU A 441 49.09 11.05 79.36
N THR A 442 48.28 12.10 79.39
CA THR A 442 48.15 12.97 80.56
C THR A 442 47.66 12.22 81.80
N ALA A 443 46.70 11.29 81.64
CA ALA A 443 46.19 10.47 82.74
C ALA A 443 47.23 9.42 83.19
N THR A 444 47.96 8.82 82.24
CA THR A 444 49.04 7.87 82.51
C THR A 444 50.17 8.53 83.29
N ARG A 445 50.62 9.71 82.86
CA ARG A 445 51.68 10.48 83.51
C ARG A 445 51.31 10.82 84.95
N LYS A 446 50.07 11.25 85.18
CA LYS A 446 49.55 11.51 86.53
C LYS A 446 49.56 10.23 87.37
N LYS A 447 49.09 9.11 86.83
CA LYS A 447 49.00 7.85 87.57
C LYS A 447 50.35 7.26 87.95
N LEU A 448 51.36 7.37 87.08
CA LEU A 448 52.73 6.92 87.38
C LEU A 448 53.44 7.82 88.39
N SER A 449 53.20 9.13 88.34
CA SER A 449 53.77 10.07 89.32
C SER A 449 53.28 9.84 90.75
N GLU A 450 52.06 9.31 90.95
CA GLU A 450 51.54 8.89 92.26
C GLU A 450 52.39 7.78 92.92
N TYR A 451 53.13 6.99 92.12
CA TYR A 451 53.96 5.87 92.55
C TYR A 451 55.47 6.17 92.46
N GLY A 452 55.86 7.44 92.26
CA GLY A 452 57.27 7.83 92.10
C GLY A 452 57.92 7.32 90.81
N LEU A 453 57.14 6.92 89.81
CA LEU A 453 57.61 6.36 88.54
C LEU A 453 57.67 7.42 87.43
N LYS A 454 58.57 7.23 86.46
CA LYS A 454 58.72 8.13 85.29
C LYS A 454 58.11 7.50 84.04
N LEU A 455 57.35 8.29 83.28
CA LEU A 455 56.75 7.86 82.01
C LEU A 455 57.73 8.07 80.84
N ASP A 456 58.02 6.99 80.12
CA ASP A 456 58.59 7.02 78.76
C ASP A 456 57.47 6.70 77.75
N ALA A 457 57.01 7.72 77.02
CA ALA A 457 55.86 7.61 76.12
C ALA A 457 56.33 7.35 74.68
N ILE A 458 55.89 6.22 74.11
CA ILE A 458 56.16 5.84 72.72
C ILE A 458 54.85 5.94 71.92
N TYR A 459 54.86 6.62 70.78
CA TYR A 459 53.69 6.67 69.89
C TYR A 459 53.87 5.71 68.73
N HIS A 460 52.93 4.77 68.57
CA HIS A 460 52.97 3.79 67.50
C HIS A 460 51.84 4.05 66.49
N PRO A 461 52.16 4.31 65.21
CA PRO A 461 51.18 4.40 64.15
C PRO A 461 50.43 3.06 64.03
N THR A 462 49.10 3.07 64.11
CA THR A 462 48.30 1.83 64.04
C THR A 462 47.07 2.01 63.16
N ASN A 463 46.71 0.95 62.42
CA ASN A 463 45.51 0.84 61.59
C ASN A 463 44.39 0.01 62.28
N ASP A 464 44.57 -0.34 63.56
CA ASP A 464 43.62 -1.15 64.31
C ASP A 464 42.40 -0.33 64.74
N ALA A 465 41.22 -0.68 64.22
CA ALA A 465 39.95 0.00 64.47
C ALA A 465 39.48 -0.07 65.95
N ASN A 466 40.07 -0.95 66.76
CA ASN A 466 39.74 -1.08 68.19
C ASN A 466 40.57 -0.16 69.09
N LEU A 467 41.59 0.52 68.56
CA LEU A 467 42.46 1.41 69.32
C LEU A 467 42.04 2.87 69.11
N ILE A 468 41.68 3.53 70.21
CA ILE A 468 41.31 4.95 70.19
C ILE A 468 42.61 5.76 70.15
N GLU A 469 42.68 6.70 69.20
CA GLU A 469 43.83 7.60 69.06
C GLU A 469 44.17 8.30 70.38
N GLY A 470 45.45 8.29 70.75
CA GLY A 470 45.95 8.89 71.98
C GLY A 470 45.77 8.06 73.26
N GLN A 471 45.18 6.86 73.20
CA GLN A 471 45.10 5.94 74.33
C GLN A 471 46.28 4.96 74.38
N SER A 472 46.70 4.60 75.60
CA SER A 472 47.71 3.57 75.83
C SER A 472 47.14 2.19 75.55
N PHE A 473 47.90 1.35 74.85
CA PHE A 473 47.51 -0.04 74.57
C PHE A 473 48.58 -1.05 74.98
N LYS A 474 49.76 -0.59 75.44
CA LYS A 474 50.81 -1.46 75.99
C LYS A 474 51.60 -0.72 77.07
N GLN A 475 52.00 -1.42 78.14
CA GLN A 475 52.89 -0.90 79.18
C GLN A 475 54.00 -1.91 79.53
N SER A 476 55.15 -1.41 79.98
CA SER A 476 56.26 -2.19 80.52
C SER A 476 56.98 -1.40 81.63
N PRO A 477 57.11 -1.92 82.86
CA PRO A 477 56.73 -3.26 83.33
C PRO A 477 55.22 -3.53 83.29
N ALA A 478 54.86 -4.81 83.20
CA ALA A 478 53.47 -5.25 83.24
C ALA A 478 52.80 -4.86 84.58
N PRO A 479 51.48 -4.68 84.63
CA PRO A 479 50.78 -4.43 85.88
C PRO A 479 51.16 -5.47 86.96
N GLU A 480 51.31 -5.02 88.21
CA GLU A 480 51.66 -5.82 89.41
C GLU A 480 53.12 -6.32 89.54
N ALA A 481 54.03 -5.97 88.62
CA ALA A 481 55.47 -6.25 88.76
C ALA A 481 56.12 -5.48 89.93
N ASN A 482 57.21 -5.98 90.53
CA ASN A 482 57.95 -5.23 91.56
C ASN A 482 58.65 -4.01 90.95
N ILE A 483 58.63 -2.88 91.66
CA ILE A 483 59.20 -1.60 91.23
C ILE A 483 60.15 -1.01 92.29
N VAL A 484 61.03 -0.14 91.80
CA VAL A 484 61.91 0.70 92.62
C VAL A 484 61.56 2.16 92.33
N GLU A 485 61.56 3.00 93.36
CA GLU A 485 61.28 4.44 93.22
C GLU A 485 62.19 5.07 92.15
N GLY A 486 61.60 5.85 91.22
CA GLY A 486 62.31 6.48 90.11
C GLY A 486 62.45 5.63 88.85
N GLN A 487 61.95 4.37 88.83
CA GLN A 487 61.98 3.50 87.65
C GLN A 487 61.19 4.07 86.47
N GLU A 488 61.74 3.94 85.27
CA GLU A 488 61.10 4.33 84.01
C GLU A 488 60.14 3.25 83.52
N VAL A 489 58.95 3.69 83.10
CA VAL A 489 57.86 2.87 82.60
C VAL A 489 57.57 3.27 81.17
N VAL A 490 57.76 2.33 80.25
CA VAL A 490 57.47 2.50 78.84
C VAL A 490 55.98 2.26 78.60
N VAL A 491 55.28 3.23 78.04
CA VAL A 491 53.86 3.11 77.66
C VAL A 491 53.69 3.49 76.19
N ILE A 492 53.03 2.61 75.43
CA ILE A 492 52.79 2.81 74.00
C ILE A 492 51.38 3.34 73.77
N PHE A 493 51.28 4.49 73.10
CA PHE A 493 50.05 5.17 72.74
C PHE A 493 49.75 5.01 71.24
N ALA A 494 48.47 4.81 70.90
CA ALA A 494 48.03 4.71 69.53
C ALA A 494 48.11 6.08 68.82
N LYS A 495 48.74 6.11 67.64
CA LYS A 495 48.83 7.29 66.76
C LYS A 495 48.20 6.95 65.40
N PRO A 496 47.46 7.86 64.75
CA PRO A 496 46.97 7.64 63.39
C PRO A 496 48.12 7.50 62.38
N LEU A 497 47.91 6.67 61.35
CA LEU A 497 48.79 6.57 60.20
C LEU A 497 48.51 7.75 59.26
N ASN A 498 49.49 8.66 59.14
CA ASN A 498 49.47 9.77 58.20
C ASN A 498 49.71 9.31 56.76
#